data_AF-A0AAN4VUP0-F1
#
_entry.id   AF-A0AAN4VUP0-F1
#
_cell.length_a   1.000
_cell.length_b   1.000
_cell.length_c   1.000
_cell.angle_alpha   90.00
_cell.angle_beta   90.00
_cell.angle_gamma   90.00
#
_symmetry.space_group_name_H-M   'P 1'
#
loop_
_entity.id
_entity.type
_entity.pdbx_description
1 polymer ?
#
loop_
_entity_poly.entity_id
_entity_poly.type
_entity_poly.pdbx_seq_one_letter_code
_entity_poly.pdbx_strand_id
1 'polypeptide(L)'
;MSKRQRILNRAINSGFFRYALQRGASLLADYKSIDQLYGDVHYHLTNRNGQLRKATEEIKLFAEMVVAYAKGKYTGIPWSSITMITAGLVYFISPIDAIPDFIPVAGLVDDISVILWIYNSLKHEIDKFKDWKLHEEQTILDREEPDKNPIE
;
A
#
# COMPACT_ATOMS: atom_id res chain seq x y z
N MET A 1 3.08 -14.57 -25.97
CA MET A 1 2.65 -13.92 -24.71
C MET A 1 2.02 -14.96 -23.79
N SER A 2 2.53 -15.12 -22.57
CA SER A 2 2.08 -16.16 -21.61
C SER A 2 0.62 -15.93 -21.14
N LYS A 3 -0.11 -17.02 -20.85
CA LYS A 3 -1.48 -16.98 -20.28
C LYS A 3 -1.54 -16.13 -19.01
N ARG A 4 -0.48 -16.16 -18.19
CA ARG A 4 -0.31 -15.29 -17.01
C ARG A 4 -0.28 -13.82 -17.43
N GLN A 5 0.59 -13.45 -18.37
CA GLN A 5 0.70 -12.08 -18.89
C GLN A 5 -0.63 -11.49 -19.39
N ARG A 6 -1.49 -12.33 -20.00
CA ARG A 6 -2.82 -11.89 -20.48
C ARG A 6 -3.79 -11.60 -19.33
N ILE A 7 -3.74 -12.38 -18.25
CA ILE A 7 -4.57 -12.15 -17.06
C ILE A 7 -4.08 -10.90 -16.31
N LEU A 8 -2.75 -10.74 -16.18
CA LEU A 8 -2.12 -9.55 -15.62
C LEU A 8 -2.57 -8.27 -16.32
N ASN A 9 -2.46 -8.24 -17.65
CA ASN A 9 -2.85 -7.07 -18.43
C ASN A 9 -4.35 -6.77 -18.32
N ARG A 10 -5.21 -7.77 -18.17
CA ARG A 10 -6.65 -7.54 -17.96
C ARG A 10 -6.95 -7.00 -16.57
N ALA A 11 -6.25 -7.49 -15.55
CA ALA A 11 -6.42 -7.07 -14.18
C ALA A 11 -5.90 -5.63 -13.96
N ILE A 12 -4.69 -5.31 -14.45
CA ILE A 12 -4.10 -3.96 -14.34
C ILE A 12 -4.95 -2.92 -15.07
N ASN A 13 -5.55 -3.30 -16.21
CA ASN A 13 -6.46 -2.43 -16.95
C ASN A 13 -7.93 -2.50 -16.47
N SER A 14 -8.21 -3.20 -15.36
CA SER A 14 -9.57 -3.28 -14.82
C SER A 14 -9.96 -1.98 -14.10
N GLY A 15 -11.24 -1.62 -14.17
CA GLY A 15 -11.77 -0.44 -13.47
C GLY A 15 -11.54 -0.51 -11.97
N PHE A 16 -11.66 -1.71 -11.38
CA PHE A 16 -11.39 -1.96 -9.97
C PHE A 16 -9.92 -1.67 -9.59
N PHE A 17 -8.96 -2.21 -10.33
CA PHE A 17 -7.54 -2.00 -10.03
C PHE A 17 -7.13 -0.53 -10.22
N ARG A 18 -7.68 0.14 -11.24
CA ARG A 18 -7.44 1.58 -11.45
C ARG A 18 -8.04 2.43 -10.33
N TYR A 19 -9.25 2.09 -9.87
CA TYR A 19 -9.89 2.73 -8.72
C TYR A 19 -9.05 2.56 -7.45
N ALA A 20 -8.62 1.33 -7.17
CA ALA A 20 -7.77 1.01 -6.03
C ALA A 20 -6.41 1.73 -6.09
N LEU A 21 -5.78 1.76 -7.26
CA LEU A 21 -4.53 2.47 -7.49
C LEU A 21 -4.70 3.99 -7.30
N GLN A 22 -5.78 4.57 -7.82
CA GLN A 22 -6.06 6.00 -7.68
C GLN A 22 -6.29 6.38 -6.22
N ARG A 23 -7.04 5.57 -5.48
CA ARG A 23 -7.30 5.76 -4.05
C ARG A 23 -6.04 5.56 -3.20
N GLY A 24 -5.27 4.51 -3.48
CA GLY A 24 -3.97 4.28 -2.84
C GLY A 24 -2.99 5.41 -3.12
N ALA A 25 -2.94 5.91 -4.36
CA ALA A 25 -2.10 7.07 -4.72
C ALA A 25 -2.58 8.36 -4.04
N SER A 26 -3.89 8.57 -3.88
CA SER A 26 -4.40 9.73 -3.12
C SER A 26 -4.05 9.66 -1.63
N LEU A 27 -4.01 8.46 -1.02
CA LEU A 27 -3.51 8.30 0.35
C LEU A 27 -2.03 8.69 0.48
N LEU A 28 -1.20 8.30 -0.50
CA LEU A 28 0.22 8.67 -0.50
C LEU A 28 0.43 10.17 -0.71
N ALA A 29 -0.41 10.80 -1.52
CA ALA A 29 -0.33 12.21 -1.84
C ALA A 29 -0.87 13.10 -0.71
N ASP A 30 -1.85 12.62 0.05
CA ASP A 30 -2.53 13.40 1.07
C ASP A 30 -2.21 12.87 2.48
N TYR A 31 -1.09 13.35 3.03
CA TYR A 31 -0.70 13.07 4.41
C TYR A 31 -1.79 13.49 5.42
N LYS A 32 -2.66 14.45 5.05
CA LYS A 32 -3.76 14.94 5.87
C LYS A 32 -4.90 13.94 5.96
N SER A 33 -5.16 13.16 4.90
CA SER A 33 -6.10 12.04 4.92
C SER A 33 -5.60 10.91 5.83
N ILE A 34 -4.28 10.70 5.88
CA ILE A 34 -3.66 9.78 6.83
C ILE A 34 -3.81 10.31 8.27
N ASP A 35 -3.58 11.59 8.52
CA ASP A 35 -3.75 12.21 9.86
C ASP A 35 -5.21 12.25 10.34
N GLN A 36 -6.18 12.47 9.44
CA GLN A 36 -7.61 12.41 9.78
C GLN A 36 -8.03 10.99 10.14
N LEU A 37 -7.56 10.01 9.39
CA LEU A 37 -7.75 8.60 9.69
C LEU A 37 -7.09 8.20 11.01
N TYR A 38 -5.89 8.71 11.29
CA TYR A 38 -5.27 8.59 12.60
C TYR A 38 -6.12 9.22 13.69
N GLY A 39 -6.70 10.40 13.46
CA GLY A 39 -7.56 11.10 14.42
C GLY A 39 -8.81 10.29 14.79
N ASP A 40 -9.54 9.80 13.78
CA ASP A 40 -10.77 9.03 13.95
C ASP A 40 -10.51 7.67 14.59
N VAL A 41 -9.40 7.01 14.22
CA VAL A 41 -8.98 5.72 14.79
C VAL A 41 -8.42 5.89 16.21
N HIS A 42 -7.65 6.95 16.49
CA HIS A 42 -7.06 7.24 17.79
C HIS A 42 -8.11 7.63 18.84
N TYR A 43 -9.17 8.33 18.42
CA TYR A 43 -10.29 8.70 19.28
C TYR A 43 -11.07 7.48 19.81
N HIS A 44 -11.10 6.37 19.06
CA HIS A 44 -11.84 5.15 19.41
C HIS A 44 -10.98 4.01 19.99
N LEU A 45 -9.66 4.13 20.04
CA LEU A 45 -8.74 3.06 20.47
C LEU A 45 -7.70 3.55 21.51
N THR A 46 -8.18 4.03 22.66
CA THR A 46 -7.38 4.66 23.71
C THR A 46 -6.42 3.75 24.52
N ASN A 47 -6.02 2.58 24.01
CA ASN A 47 -5.10 1.70 24.75
C ASN A 47 -3.98 1.02 23.96
N ARG A 48 -3.74 1.33 22.66
CA ARG A 48 -2.67 0.68 21.86
C ARG A 48 -1.99 1.58 20.79
N ASN A 49 -1.39 2.71 21.21
CA ASN A 49 -0.69 3.65 20.31
C ASN A 49 0.34 3.02 19.33
N GLY A 50 0.96 1.89 19.70
CA GLY A 50 1.96 1.23 18.84
C GLY A 50 1.40 0.38 17.69
N GLN A 51 0.16 -0.14 17.78
CA GLN A 51 -0.41 -0.99 16.74
C GLN A 51 -0.97 -0.17 15.57
N LEU A 52 -1.52 1.01 15.88
CA LEU A 52 -2.05 1.95 14.90
C LEU A 52 -0.95 2.56 14.02
N ARG A 53 0.17 2.95 14.63
CA ARG A 53 1.32 3.46 13.90
C ARG A 53 1.85 2.41 12.92
N LYS A 54 2.01 1.16 13.39
CA LYS A 54 2.43 0.05 12.54
C LYS A 54 1.46 -0.18 11.38
N ALA A 55 0.15 -0.26 11.65
CA ALA A 55 -0.84 -0.47 10.60
C ALA A 55 -0.74 0.59 9.49
N THR A 56 -0.57 1.86 9.88
CA THR A 56 -0.49 2.96 8.92
C THR A 56 0.82 2.97 8.13
N GLU A 57 1.94 2.61 8.76
CA GLU A 57 3.21 2.37 8.06
C GLU A 57 3.03 1.27 6.99
N GLU A 58 2.31 0.18 7.32
CA GLU A 58 2.02 -0.90 6.38
C GLU A 58 1.06 -0.47 5.26
N ILE A 59 0.03 0.33 5.55
CA ILE A 59 -0.88 0.89 4.53
C ILE A 59 -0.13 1.73 3.51
N LYS A 60 0.78 2.61 3.99
CA LYS A 60 1.63 3.41 3.11
C LYS A 60 2.49 2.52 2.23
N LEU A 61 3.14 1.52 2.81
CA LEU A 61 3.99 0.59 2.08
C LEU A 61 3.20 -0.22 1.03
N PHE A 62 2.00 -0.67 1.38
CA PHE A 62 1.10 -1.38 0.48
C PHE A 62 0.70 -0.51 -0.71
N ALA A 63 0.34 0.75 -0.46
CA ALA A 63 -0.02 1.69 -1.51
C ALA A 63 1.18 1.94 -2.45
N GLU A 64 2.39 2.14 -1.91
CA GLU A 64 3.60 2.28 -2.71
C GLU A 64 3.87 1.04 -3.57
N MET A 65 3.67 -0.16 -3.01
CA MET A 65 3.88 -1.40 -3.75
C MET A 65 2.86 -1.60 -4.88
N VAL A 66 1.58 -1.26 -4.65
CA VAL A 66 0.55 -1.26 -5.70
C VAL A 66 0.89 -0.26 -6.80
N VAL A 67 1.39 0.93 -6.44
CA VAL A 67 1.82 1.95 -7.41
C VAL A 67 3.03 1.49 -8.22
N ALA A 68 4.05 0.93 -7.56
CA ALA A 68 5.24 0.41 -8.24
C ALA A 68 4.90 -0.74 -9.20
N TYR A 69 3.99 -1.63 -8.79
CA TYR A 69 3.49 -2.72 -9.63
C TYR A 69 2.71 -2.22 -10.83
N ALA A 70 1.77 -1.28 -10.61
CA ALA A 70 0.96 -0.71 -11.69
C ALA A 70 1.79 0.06 -12.72
N LYS A 71 2.85 0.73 -12.28
CA LYS A 71 3.82 1.42 -13.16
C LYS A 71 4.81 0.47 -13.83
N GLY A 72 4.78 -0.82 -13.51
CA GLY A 72 5.74 -1.82 -14.02
C GLY A 72 7.15 -1.68 -13.44
N LYS A 73 7.37 -0.81 -12.45
CA LYS A 73 8.68 -0.60 -11.80
C LYS A 73 9.09 -1.81 -10.96
N TYR A 74 8.13 -2.44 -10.29
CA TYR A 74 8.36 -3.61 -9.45
C TYR A 74 7.36 -4.71 -9.79
N THR A 75 7.85 -5.84 -10.33
CA THR A 75 7.02 -7.01 -10.67
C THR A 75 7.48 -8.29 -9.96
N GLY A 76 8.37 -8.16 -8.96
CA GLY A 76 8.92 -9.26 -8.15
C GLY A 76 7.93 -9.92 -7.18
N ILE A 77 6.66 -9.51 -7.21
CA ILE A 77 5.58 -9.99 -6.35
C ILE A 77 4.56 -10.82 -7.17
N PRO A 78 4.07 -11.96 -6.64
CA PRO A 78 2.99 -12.72 -7.27
C PRO A 78 1.72 -11.88 -7.43
N TRP A 79 1.00 -12.12 -8.51
CA TRP A 79 -0.23 -11.38 -8.77
C TRP A 79 -1.33 -11.62 -7.72
N SER A 80 -1.41 -12.83 -7.18
CA SER A 80 -2.31 -13.11 -6.06
C SER A 80 -2.03 -12.20 -4.86
N SER A 81 -0.75 -11.98 -4.56
CA SER A 81 -0.31 -11.14 -3.44
C SER A 81 -0.62 -9.66 -3.70
N ILE A 82 -0.39 -9.15 -4.92
CA ILE A 82 -0.76 -7.76 -5.24
C ILE A 82 -2.27 -7.55 -5.22
N THR A 83 -3.06 -8.52 -5.68
CA THR A 83 -4.53 -8.44 -5.61
C THR A 83 -5.03 -8.45 -4.17
N MET A 84 -4.45 -9.28 -3.30
CA MET A 84 -4.81 -9.33 -1.88
C MET A 84 -4.53 -8.00 -1.18
N ILE A 85 -3.36 -7.39 -1.45
CA ILE A 85 -3.00 -6.07 -0.91
C ILE A 85 -3.94 -4.99 -1.43
N THR A 86 -4.23 -5.02 -2.73
CA THR A 86 -5.14 -4.08 -3.38
C THR A 86 -6.54 -4.17 -2.75
N ALA A 87 -7.03 -5.39 -2.52
CA ALA A 87 -8.32 -5.62 -1.86
C ALA A 87 -8.33 -5.10 -0.41
N GLY A 88 -7.28 -5.36 0.37
CA GLY A 88 -7.14 -4.85 1.73
C GLY A 88 -7.12 -3.31 1.79
N LEU A 89 -6.41 -2.66 0.86
CA LEU A 89 -6.40 -1.19 0.77
C LEU A 89 -7.77 -0.62 0.37
N VAL A 90 -8.46 -1.24 -0.59
CA VAL A 90 -9.81 -0.80 -0.99
C VAL A 90 -10.79 -0.92 0.17
N TYR A 91 -10.72 -2.04 0.89
CA TYR A 91 -11.51 -2.29 2.09
C TYR A 91 -11.24 -1.22 3.16
N PHE A 92 -9.98 -0.87 3.38
CA PHE A 92 -9.59 0.15 4.36
C PHE A 92 -9.95 1.60 3.96
N ILE A 93 -9.88 1.95 2.67
CA ILE A 93 -10.14 3.32 2.17
C ILE A 93 -11.63 3.60 1.99
N SER A 94 -12.46 2.56 1.82
CA SER A 94 -13.89 2.70 1.62
C SER A 94 -14.66 2.17 2.83
N PRO A 95 -14.76 2.95 3.94
CA PRO A 95 -15.60 2.57 5.08
C PRO A 95 -17.12 2.58 4.74
N ILE A 96 -17.51 2.71 3.47
CA ILE A 96 -18.89 3.02 3.05
C ILE A 96 -19.58 1.90 2.24
N ASP A 97 -18.87 0.97 1.59
CA ASP A 97 -19.49 0.19 0.49
C ASP A 97 -19.86 -1.28 0.80
N ALA A 98 -19.99 -1.69 2.07
CA ALA A 98 -20.38 -3.08 2.39
C ALA A 98 -21.26 -3.29 3.64
N ILE A 99 -21.57 -2.28 4.46
CA ILE A 99 -22.36 -2.47 5.68
C ILE A 99 -23.48 -1.40 5.71
N PRO A 100 -24.76 -1.81 5.60
CA PRO A 100 -25.88 -0.92 5.91
C PRO A 100 -25.73 -0.45 7.37
N ASP A 101 -25.77 0.87 7.58
CA ASP A 101 -25.73 1.61 8.86
C ASP A 101 -26.06 0.76 10.09
N PHE A 102 -25.20 0.65 11.12
CA PHE A 102 -25.62 0.52 12.55
C PHE A 102 -24.52 0.37 13.64
N ILE A 103 -23.20 0.28 13.36
CA ILE A 103 -22.20 0.14 14.45
C ILE A 103 -20.98 1.07 14.31
N PRO A 104 -20.93 2.20 15.04
CA PRO A 104 -19.87 3.21 14.89
C PRO A 104 -18.45 2.78 15.32
N VAL A 105 -18.27 1.66 16.03
CA VAL A 105 -16.98 1.29 16.66
C VAL A 105 -16.47 -0.11 16.27
N ALA A 106 -17.31 -0.98 15.69
CA ALA A 106 -16.93 -2.37 15.41
C ALA A 106 -16.15 -2.56 14.09
N GLY A 107 -16.31 -1.68 13.09
CA GLY A 107 -15.66 -1.81 11.79
C GLY A 107 -14.14 -1.59 11.83
N LEU A 108 -13.69 -0.53 12.52
CA LEU A 108 -12.29 -0.09 12.52
C LEU A 108 -11.29 -1.15 13.03
N VAL A 109 -11.68 -1.94 14.03
CA VAL A 109 -10.82 -3.00 14.59
C VAL A 109 -10.67 -4.16 13.61
N ASP A 110 -11.73 -4.50 12.88
CA ASP A 110 -11.71 -5.55 11.86
C ASP A 110 -10.84 -5.10 10.67
N ASP A 111 -10.94 -3.82 10.27
CA ASP A 111 -10.16 -3.23 9.17
C ASP A 111 -8.65 -3.23 9.45
N ILE A 112 -8.24 -2.83 10.65
CA ILE A 112 -6.83 -2.91 11.06
C ILE A 112 -6.34 -4.36 11.12
N SER A 113 -7.19 -5.27 11.57
CA SER A 113 -6.86 -6.70 11.64
C SER A 113 -6.63 -7.28 10.25
N VAL A 114 -7.42 -6.88 9.24
CA VAL A 114 -7.22 -7.27 7.84
C VAL A 114 -5.87 -6.79 7.32
N ILE A 115 -5.52 -5.52 7.54
CA ILE A 115 -4.20 -4.97 7.11
C ILE A 115 -3.05 -5.74 7.76
N LEU A 116 -3.10 -5.94 9.09
CA LEU A 116 -2.06 -6.67 9.82
C LEU A 116 -1.98 -8.13 9.39
N TRP A 117 -3.12 -8.76 9.11
CA TRP A 117 -3.17 -10.12 8.60
C TRP A 117 -2.54 -10.25 7.21
N ILE A 118 -2.84 -9.32 6.30
CA ILE A 118 -2.20 -9.26 4.97
C ILE A 118 -0.69 -9.07 5.12
N TYR A 119 -0.25 -8.16 6.00
CA TYR A 119 1.17 -7.94 6.27
C TYR A 119 1.87 -9.23 6.73
N ASN A 120 1.30 -9.91 7.73
CA ASN A 120 1.87 -11.15 8.25
C ASN A 120 1.87 -12.27 7.21
N SER A 121 0.84 -12.33 6.35
CA SER A 121 0.70 -13.34 5.30
C SER A 121 1.67 -13.14 4.13
N LEU A 122 2.08 -11.89 3.86
CA LEU A 122 2.92 -11.52 2.73
C LEU A 122 4.29 -10.98 3.15
N LYS A 123 4.72 -11.28 4.38
CA LYS A 123 5.94 -10.72 4.97
C LYS A 123 7.15 -10.85 4.04
N HIS A 124 7.33 -12.01 3.42
CA HIS A 124 8.46 -12.27 2.53
C HIS A 124 8.41 -11.43 1.24
N GLU A 125 7.24 -11.25 0.63
CA GLU A 125 7.07 -10.37 -0.53
C GLU A 125 7.26 -8.89 -0.18
N ILE A 126 6.83 -8.51 1.01
CA ILE A 126 6.97 -7.16 1.56
C ILE A 126 8.44 -6.84 1.84
N ASP A 127 9.18 -7.76 2.46
CA ASP A 127 10.61 -7.60 2.72
C ASP A 127 11.39 -7.43 1.41
N LYS A 128 11.08 -8.24 0.38
CA LYS A 128 11.66 -8.07 -0.97
C LYS A 128 11.36 -6.71 -1.59
N PHE A 129 10.15 -6.20 -1.39
CA PHE A 129 9.79 -4.88 -1.89
C PHE A 129 10.55 -3.77 -1.16
N LYS A 130 10.69 -3.87 0.18
CA LYS A 130 11.50 -2.94 0.98
C LYS A 130 12.95 -2.92 0.50
N ASP A 131 13.55 -4.10 0.32
CA ASP A 131 14.92 -4.22 -0.19
C ASP A 131 15.06 -3.57 -1.57
N TRP A 132 14.16 -3.87 -2.51
CA TRP A 132 14.16 -3.27 -3.83
C TRP A 132 14.05 -1.74 -3.78
N LYS A 133 13.15 -1.22 -2.92
CA LYS A 133 12.91 0.22 -2.79
C LYS A 133 14.17 0.95 -2.31
N LEU A 134 14.87 0.39 -1.32
CA LEU A 134 16.14 0.94 -0.82
C LEU A 134 17.19 1.04 -1.94
N HIS A 135 17.27 0.02 -2.81
CA HIS A 135 18.20 0.05 -3.95
C HIS A 135 17.77 1.07 -5.03
N GLU A 136 16.46 1.24 -5.27
CA GLU A 136 15.96 2.26 -6.21
C GLU A 136 16.26 3.67 -5.70
N GLU A 137 16.06 3.95 -4.40
CA GLU A 137 16.38 5.24 -3.77
C GLU A 137 17.88 5.54 -3.83
N GLN A 138 18.74 4.57 -3.49
CA GLN A 138 20.20 4.74 -3.58
C GLN A 138 20.65 5.05 -5.01
N THR A 139 20.10 4.33 -5.99
CA THR A 139 20.42 4.55 -7.41
C THR A 139 20.00 5.94 -7.90
N ILE A 140 18.93 6.53 -7.36
CA ILE A 140 18.49 7.88 -7.70
C ILE A 140 19.45 8.92 -7.10
N LEU A 141 19.82 8.76 -5.83
CA LEU A 141 20.77 9.65 -5.15
C LEU A 141 22.14 9.65 -5.85
N ASP A 142 22.64 8.48 -6.23
CA ASP A 142 23.92 8.33 -6.94
C ASP A 142 23.89 8.98 -8.36
N ARG A 143 22.70 9.18 -8.95
CA ARG A 143 22.54 9.86 -10.25
C ARG A 143 22.37 11.37 -10.13
N GLU A 144 21.94 11.86 -8.97
CA GLU A 144 21.71 13.28 -8.71
C GLU A 144 22.94 14.01 -8.13
N GLU A 145 23.97 13.28 -7.68
CA GLU A 145 25.30 13.87 -7.45
C GLU A 145 26.08 14.01 -8.77
N PRO A 146 26.22 15.23 -9.34
CA PRO A 146 27.11 15.42 -10.47
C PRO A 146 28.55 15.19 -10.02
N ASP A 147 29.26 14.41 -10.82
CA ASP A 147 30.69 14.10 -10.73
C ASP A 147 31.52 15.23 -10.09
N LYS A 148 31.95 15.00 -8.84
CA LYS A 148 32.94 15.82 -8.13
C LYS A 148 34.36 15.28 -8.32
N ASN A 149 34.68 14.56 -9.39
CA ASN A 149 36.09 14.36 -9.71
C ASN A 149 36.71 15.68 -10.15
N PRO A 150 37.77 16.15 -9.47
CA PRO A 150 38.60 17.20 -9.99
C PRO A 150 39.16 16.73 -11.33
N ILE A 151 39.05 17.58 -12.35
CA ILE A 151 39.81 17.43 -13.58
C ILE A 151 41.28 17.52 -13.16
N GLU A 152 41.99 16.39 -13.12
CA GLU A 152 43.45 16.34 -12.99
C GLU A 152 44.14 16.99 -14.20
#